data_AF-A0A5D2LJM8-F1
#
_entry.id   AF-A0A5D2LJM8-F1
#
_cell.length_a   1.000
_cell.length_b   1.000
_cell.length_c   1.000
_cell.angle_alpha   90.00
_cell.angle_beta   90.00
_cell.angle_gamma   90.00
#
_symmetry.space_group_name_H-M   'P 1'
#
loop_
_entity.id
_entity.type
_entity.pdbx_description
1 polymer ?
#
loop_
_entity_poly.entity_id
_entity_poly.type
_entity_poly.pdbx_seq_one_letter_code
_entity_poly.pdbx_strand_id
1 'polypeptide(L)'
;MPLEQEIGGVQDIHKLKEVIFDLHYRNAMDVEHILNYPSENESLMESSTDDKIIQGIMDLPADDEQDPDDSSVLPHVSPKDAFLPVDTLTNYLIQHEKNITDLVYTLLNVKNEIVFDSYAKKKQITIDAYFRKE
;
A
#
# COMPACT_ATOMS: atom_id res chain seq x y z
N MET A 1 -19.86 26.44 -16.12
CA MET A 1 -19.91 26.02 -14.71
C MET A 1 -18.56 26.41 -14.12
N PRO A 2 -18.44 27.42 -13.26
CA PRO A 2 -17.13 27.82 -12.73
C PRO A 2 -16.87 27.06 -11.43
N LEU A 3 -15.81 26.24 -11.41
CA LEU A 3 -15.21 25.69 -10.20
C LEU A 3 -13.99 26.55 -9.86
N GLU A 4 -14.25 27.74 -9.31
CA GLU A 4 -13.24 28.50 -8.58
C GLU A 4 -13.60 28.34 -7.10
N GLN A 5 -13.22 27.21 -6.53
CA GLN A 5 -13.17 27.10 -5.09
C GLN A 5 -11.83 27.72 -4.68
N GLU A 6 -11.88 29.02 -4.39
CA GLU A 6 -10.78 29.77 -3.79
C GLU A 6 -10.50 29.17 -2.41
N ILE A 7 -9.68 28.12 -2.36
CA ILE A 7 -9.16 27.58 -1.11
C ILE A 7 -8.01 28.51 -0.72
N GLY A 8 -8.31 29.54 0.05
CA GLY A 8 -7.32 30.56 0.39
C GLY A 8 -7.79 31.61 1.38
N GLY A 9 -8.84 31.35 2.16
CA GLY A 9 -9.28 32.29 3.19
C GLY A 9 -8.35 32.28 4.40
N VAL A 10 -8.01 33.46 4.94
CA VAL A 10 -7.33 33.60 6.25
C VAL A 10 -8.04 32.78 7.33
N GLN A 11 -9.36 32.66 7.23
CA GLN A 11 -10.20 31.86 8.11
C GLN A 11 -9.90 30.35 8.08
N ASP A 12 -9.58 29.81 6.90
CA ASP A 12 -9.28 28.39 6.73
C ASP A 12 -7.92 28.03 7.32
N ILE A 13 -6.95 28.95 7.19
CA ILE A 13 -5.62 28.81 7.81
C ILE A 13 -5.73 28.83 9.33
N HIS A 14 -6.57 29.71 9.90
CA HIS A 14 -6.83 29.73 11.34
C HIS A 14 -7.45 28.42 11.84
N LYS A 15 -8.42 27.88 11.11
CA LYS A 15 -9.05 26.59 11.44
C LYS A 15 -8.04 25.44 11.39
N LEU A 16 -7.14 25.44 10.41
CA LEU A 16 -6.07 24.44 10.31
C LEU A 16 -5.07 24.54 11.48
N LYS A 17 -4.70 25.76 11.89
CA LYS A 17 -3.85 26.00 13.07
C LYS A 17 -4.49 25.44 14.35
N GLU A 18 -5.80 25.63 14.53
CA GLU A 18 -6.55 25.11 15.69
C GLU A 18 -6.58 23.57 15.70
N VAL A 19 -6.90 22.93 14.57
CA VAL A 19 -6.91 21.46 14.46
C VAL A 19 -5.53 20.86 14.76
N ILE A 20 -4.46 21.47 14.25
CA ILE A 20 -3.09 20.99 14.50
C ILE A 20 -2.70 21.15 15.97
N PHE A 21 -3.11 22.24 16.61
CA PHE A 21 -2.88 22.47 18.04
C PHE A 21 -3.55 21.38 18.90
N ASP A 22 -4.79 21.02 18.58
CA ASP A 22 -5.55 20.00 19.31
C ASP A 22 -4.96 18.58 19.21
N LEU A 23 -4.11 18.31 18.22
CA LEU A 23 -3.47 17.00 18.04
C LEU A 23 -2.28 16.76 18.99
N HIS A 24 -1.83 17.79 19.73
CA HIS A 24 -0.79 17.69 20.78
C HIS A 24 0.49 16.96 20.33
N TYR A 25 0.90 17.13 19.06
CA TYR A 25 2.13 16.52 18.57
C TYR A 25 3.34 16.98 19.38
N ARG A 26 4.23 16.03 19.71
CA ARG A 26 5.49 16.29 20.43
C ARG A 26 6.35 17.33 19.71
N ASN A 27 6.30 17.35 18.38
CA ASN A 27 6.86 18.40 17.54
C ASN A 27 5.68 19.13 16.90
N ALA A 28 5.35 20.32 17.41
CA ALA A 28 4.27 21.12 16.87
C ALA A 28 4.55 21.45 15.39
N MET A 29 3.59 21.13 14.52
CA MET A 29 3.70 21.38 13.10
C MET A 29 3.41 22.86 12.82
N ASP A 30 4.34 23.57 12.18
CA ASP A 30 4.15 24.98 11.83
C ASP A 30 3.41 25.12 10.49
N VAL A 31 2.17 25.61 10.57
CA VAL A 31 1.31 25.82 9.39
C VAL A 31 1.91 26.81 8.40
N GLU A 32 2.67 27.80 8.86
CA GLU A 32 3.29 28.77 7.95
C GLU A 32 4.41 28.15 7.12
N HIS A 33 5.15 27.20 7.70
CA HIS A 33 6.16 26.42 7.00
C HIS A 33 5.55 25.40 6.03
N ILE A 34 4.38 24.83 6.35
CA ILE A 34 3.67 23.94 5.43
C ILE A 34 3.17 24.71 4.20
N LEU A 35 2.57 25.89 4.43
CA LEU A 35 1.98 26.68 3.35
C LEU A 35 3.04 27.37 2.47
N ASN A 36 4.25 27.61 3.00
CA ASN A 36 5.32 28.30 2.30
C ASN A 36 6.57 27.42 2.19
N TYR A 37 6.43 26.19 1.70
CA TYR A 37 7.54 25.25 1.61
C TYR A 37 8.52 25.64 0.47
N PRO A 38 9.76 26.07 0.77
CA PRO A 38 10.60 26.77 -0.21
C PRO A 38 10.82 26.02 -1.53
N SER A 39 10.97 24.69 -1.49
CA SER A 39 11.23 23.89 -2.68
C SER A 39 10.02 23.68 -3.59
N GLU A 40 8.81 23.71 -3.03
CA GLU A 40 7.58 23.53 -3.81
C GLU A 40 7.14 24.85 -4.45
N ASN A 41 7.39 25.97 -3.77
CA ASN A 41 7.07 27.31 -4.26
C ASN A 41 7.92 27.68 -5.49
N GLU A 42 9.21 27.30 -5.50
CA GLU A 42 10.11 27.50 -6.63
C GLU A 42 9.65 26.71 -7.87
N SER A 43 9.18 25.48 -7.68
CA SER A 43 8.64 24.65 -8.76
C SER A 43 7.31 25.16 -9.32
N LEU A 44 6.49 25.86 -8.52
CA LEU A 44 5.22 26.44 -8.96
C LEU A 44 5.40 27.77 -9.71
N MET A 45 6.47 28.52 -9.42
CA MET A 45 6.80 29.74 -10.19
C MET A 45 7.30 29.41 -11.60
N GLU A 46 7.89 28.25 -11.79
CA GLU A 46 8.23 27.74 -13.11
C GLU A 46 6.97 27.11 -13.73
N SER A 47 5.98 27.95 -14.07
CA SER A 47 4.82 27.49 -14.85
C SER A 47 5.36 26.89 -16.15
N SER A 48 5.44 25.55 -16.22
CA SER A 48 5.83 24.89 -17.44
C SER A 48 4.73 25.18 -18.45
N THR A 49 5.02 26.01 -19.45
CA THR A 49 4.15 26.19 -20.60
C THR A 49 3.81 24.81 -21.17
N ASP A 50 2.59 24.62 -21.67
CA ASP A 50 2.14 23.33 -22.22
C ASP A 50 3.18 22.70 -23.16
N ASP A 51 3.91 23.51 -23.93
CA ASP A 51 5.00 23.08 -24.81
C ASP A 51 6.17 22.40 -24.08
N LYS A 52 6.57 22.89 -22.89
CA LYS A 52 7.65 22.31 -22.06
C LYS A 52 7.19 21.00 -21.39
N ILE A 53 5.89 20.89 -21.08
CA ILE A 53 5.28 19.65 -20.58
C ILE A 53 5.26 18.60 -21.69
N ILE A 54 4.75 18.97 -22.87
CA ILE A 54 4.65 18.09 -24.03
C ILE A 54 6.05 17.61 -24.45
N GLN A 55 7.03 18.52 -24.49
CA GLN A 55 8.40 18.16 -24.80
C GLN A 55 9.02 17.24 -23.74
N GLY A 56 8.77 17.49 -22.45
CA GLY A 56 9.21 16.58 -21.38
C GLY A 56 8.60 15.17 -21.48
N ILE A 57 7.37 15.05 -21.99
CA ILE A 57 6.73 13.75 -22.23
C ILE A 57 7.30 13.07 -23.49
N MET A 58 7.63 13.83 -24.55
CA MET A 58 8.25 13.27 -25.76
C MET A 58 9.72 12.89 -25.56
N ASP A 59 10.45 13.65 -24.75
CA ASP A 59 11.86 13.44 -24.44
C ASP A 59 12.06 12.38 -23.34
N LEU A 60 10.98 11.98 -22.65
CA LEU A 60 10.98 10.79 -21.83
C LEU A 60 11.16 9.60 -22.78
N PRO A 61 12.27 8.84 -22.68
CA PRO A 61 12.39 7.63 -23.47
C PRO A 61 11.15 6.78 -23.20
N ALA A 62 10.54 6.24 -24.25
CA ALA A 62 9.59 5.15 -24.08
C ALA A 62 10.39 4.03 -23.41
N ASP A 63 10.32 3.99 -22.09
CA ASP A 63 10.82 2.91 -21.27
C ASP A 63 9.87 1.74 -21.49
N ASP A 64 9.92 1.23 -22.73
CA ASP A 64 9.43 -0.08 -23.13
C ASP A 64 10.37 -1.16 -22.59
N GLU A 65 11.32 -0.80 -21.72
CA GLU A 65 11.85 -1.71 -20.72
C GLU A 65 10.66 -2.13 -19.86
N GLN A 66 9.91 -3.13 -20.36
CA GLN A 66 9.25 -4.05 -19.47
C GLN A 66 10.25 -4.34 -18.38
N ASP A 67 9.91 -3.96 -17.15
CA ASP A 67 10.74 -4.25 -15.99
C ASP A 67 11.19 -5.70 -16.13
N PRO A 68 12.50 -5.98 -16.27
CA PRO A 68 12.96 -7.35 -16.45
C PRO A 68 12.54 -8.25 -15.28
N ASP A 69 12.07 -7.66 -14.17
CA ASP A 69 11.49 -8.32 -13.02
C ASP A 69 9.99 -8.71 -13.16
N ASP A 70 9.29 -8.27 -14.21
CA ASP A 70 7.91 -8.74 -14.49
C ASP A 70 7.90 -10.19 -15.02
N SER A 71 9.08 -10.74 -15.32
CA SER A 71 9.32 -12.18 -15.53
C SER A 71 9.70 -12.91 -14.24
N SER A 72 9.56 -12.31 -13.06
CA SER A 72 9.93 -12.98 -11.82
C SER A 72 9.01 -14.18 -11.58
N VAL A 73 9.57 -15.37 -11.82
CA VAL A 73 9.02 -16.61 -11.27
C VAL A 73 8.95 -16.41 -9.77
N LEU A 74 7.73 -16.18 -9.26
CA LEU A 74 7.53 -15.94 -7.84
C LEU A 74 8.20 -17.07 -7.05
N PRO A 75 8.96 -16.75 -6.00
CA PRO A 75 9.63 -17.76 -5.21
C PRO A 75 8.57 -18.73 -4.66
N HIS A 76 8.82 -20.03 -4.81
CA HIS A 76 7.94 -21.04 -4.25
C HIS A 76 7.96 -20.93 -2.71
N VAL A 77 6.86 -20.46 -2.13
CA VAL A 77 6.68 -20.38 -0.68
C VAL A 77 5.98 -21.63 -0.19
N SER A 78 6.57 -22.30 0.81
CA SER A 78 5.93 -23.45 1.46
C SER A 78 4.71 -22.99 2.28
N PRO A 79 3.63 -23.79 2.36
CA PRO A 79 2.51 -23.50 3.26
C PRO A 79 2.94 -23.21 4.71
N LYS A 80 4.01 -23.86 5.20
CA LYS A 80 4.55 -23.63 6.55
C LYS A 80 5.13 -22.23 6.71
N ASP A 81 5.77 -21.72 5.66
CA ASP A 81 6.42 -20.41 5.66
C ASP A 81 5.40 -19.29 5.44
N ALA A 82 4.29 -19.59 4.73
CA ALA A 82 3.19 -18.66 4.47
C ALA A 82 2.22 -18.49 5.65
N PHE A 83 2.12 -19.47 6.56
CA PHE A 83 1.12 -19.46 7.63
C PHE A 83 1.29 -18.28 8.60
N LEU A 84 2.51 -18.07 9.11
CA LEU A 84 2.77 -17.03 10.13
C LEU A 84 2.56 -15.60 9.57
N PRO A 85 3.03 -15.25 8.36
CA PRO A 85 2.74 -13.96 7.75
C PRO A 85 1.24 -13.70 7.54
N VAL A 86 0.50 -14.69 7.04
CA VAL A 86 -0.96 -14.56 6.80
C VAL A 86 -1.71 -14.38 8.12
N ASP A 87 -1.36 -15.14 9.15
CA ASP A 87 -1.98 -15.01 10.48
C ASP A 87 -1.68 -13.64 11.11
N THR A 88 -0.44 -13.16 10.98
CA THR A 88 -0.03 -11.84 11.48
C THR A 88 -0.78 -10.71 10.77
N LEU A 89 -0.89 -10.77 9.44
CA LEU A 89 -1.63 -9.79 8.65
C LEU A 89 -3.12 -9.78 9.00
N THR A 90 -3.72 -10.96 9.14
CA THR A 90 -5.13 -11.10 9.52
C THR A 90 -5.39 -10.45 10.89
N ASN A 91 -4.53 -10.74 11.88
CA ASN A 91 -4.64 -10.16 13.23
C ASN A 91 -4.44 -8.64 13.22
N TYR A 92 -3.49 -8.13 12.44
CA TYR A 92 -3.26 -6.70 12.29
C TYR A 92 -4.49 -5.98 11.71
N LEU A 93 -5.09 -6.55 10.65
CA LEU A 93 -6.27 -5.97 10.00
C LEU A 93 -7.53 -6.02 10.89
N ILE A 94 -7.65 -7.01 11.77
CA ILE A 94 -8.74 -7.07 12.76
C ILE A 94 -8.54 -6.01 13.85
N GLN A 95 -7.30 -5.74 14.27
CA GLN A 95 -6.97 -4.74 15.29
C GLN A 95 -7.10 -3.31 14.78
N HIS A 96 -6.80 -3.08 13.50
CA HIS A 96 -6.91 -1.75 12.90
C HIS A 96 -8.34 -1.55 12.36
N GLU A 97 -9.00 -0.45 12.73
CA GLU A 97 -10.41 -0.14 12.39
C GLU A 97 -10.72 -0.02 10.87
N LYS A 98 -9.75 -0.31 10.00
CA LYS A 98 -9.93 -0.47 8.55
C LYS A 98 -10.52 -1.85 8.26
N ASN A 99 -11.71 -2.09 8.77
CA ASN A 99 -12.44 -3.36 8.64
C ASN A 99 -12.99 -3.52 7.22
N ILE A 100 -12.10 -3.79 6.25
CA ILE A 100 -12.50 -4.27 4.94
C ILE A 100 -12.89 -5.74 5.15
N THR A 101 -14.15 -5.96 5.50
CA THR A 101 -14.70 -7.28 5.87
C THR A 101 -14.38 -8.34 4.82
N ASP A 102 -14.40 -7.95 3.54
CA ASP A 102 -14.06 -8.81 2.40
C ASP A 102 -12.59 -9.24 2.39
N LEU A 103 -11.67 -8.34 2.74
CA LEU A 103 -10.24 -8.64 2.82
C LEU A 103 -9.92 -9.59 3.99
N VAL A 104 -10.57 -9.39 5.14
CA VAL A 104 -10.40 -10.28 6.29
C VAL A 104 -10.95 -11.68 5.98
N TYR A 105 -12.09 -11.76 5.30
CA TYR A 105 -12.70 -13.03 4.89
C TYR A 105 -11.81 -13.79 3.88
N THR A 106 -11.27 -13.10 2.88
CA THR A 106 -10.36 -13.72 1.90
C THR A 106 -9.08 -14.23 2.56
N LEU A 107 -8.46 -13.47 3.47
CA LEU A 107 -7.29 -13.91 4.23
C LEU A 107 -7.58 -15.11 5.13
N LEU A 108 -8.76 -15.18 5.74
CA LEU A 108 -9.17 -16.32 6.54
C LEU A 108 -9.30 -17.60 5.68
N ASN A 109 -9.84 -17.49 4.47
CA ASN A 109 -9.92 -18.61 3.54
C ASN A 109 -8.54 -19.09 3.10
N VAL A 110 -7.64 -18.16 2.75
CA VAL A 110 -6.24 -18.48 2.40
C VAL A 110 -5.55 -19.22 3.55
N LYS A 111 -5.73 -18.76 4.78
CA LYS A 111 -5.21 -19.43 5.97
C LYS A 111 -5.76 -20.86 6.10
N ASN A 112 -7.06 -21.06 5.91
CA ASN A 112 -7.68 -22.39 5.98
C ASN A 112 -7.14 -23.34 4.90
N GLU A 113 -6.90 -22.83 3.70
CA GLU A 113 -6.36 -23.59 2.57
C GLU A 113 -4.88 -23.98 2.79
N ILE A 114 -4.06 -23.06 3.29
CA ILE A 114 -2.68 -23.33 3.72
C ILE A 114 -2.64 -24.47 4.75
N VAL A 115 -3.52 -24.40 5.74
CA VAL A 115 -3.65 -25.44 6.77
C VAL A 115 -4.06 -26.77 6.13
N PHE A 116 -5.05 -26.77 5.24
CA PHE A 116 -5.51 -27.96 4.54
C PHE A 116 -4.40 -28.63 3.71
N ASP A 117 -3.67 -27.88 2.87
CA ASP A 117 -2.56 -28.42 2.07
C ASP A 117 -1.44 -29.00 2.94
N SER A 118 -1.15 -28.35 4.08
CA SER A 118 -0.16 -28.84 5.05
C SER A 118 -0.52 -30.22 5.64
N TYR A 119 -1.81 -30.53 5.79
CA TYR A 119 -2.30 -31.82 6.26
C TYR A 119 -2.48 -32.84 5.13
N ALA A 120 -2.86 -32.40 3.93
CA ALA A 120 -3.00 -33.25 2.75
C ALA A 120 -1.67 -33.93 2.38
N LYS A 121 -0.57 -33.15 2.37
CA LYS A 121 0.79 -33.68 2.14
C LYS A 121 1.25 -34.69 3.19
N LYS A 122 0.74 -34.61 4.43
CA LYS A 122 1.07 -35.59 5.49
C LYS A 122 0.30 -36.92 5.36
N LYS A 123 -0.76 -36.99 4.56
CA LYS A 123 -1.64 -38.16 4.45
C LYS A 123 -1.46 -38.98 3.17
N GLN A 124 -0.53 -38.63 2.28
CA GLN A 124 -0.22 -39.48 1.13
C GLN A 124 0.62 -40.70 1.57
N ILE A 125 -0.02 -41.68 2.21
CA ILE A 125 0.51 -43.03 2.32
C ILE A 125 0.18 -43.73 1.01
N THR A 126 1.18 -44.03 0.20
CA THR A 126 0.99 -44.93 -0.95
C THR A 126 0.39 -46.23 -0.43
N ILE A 127 -0.56 -46.82 -1.15
CA ILE A 127 -1.21 -48.09 -0.77
C ILE A 127 -0.14 -49.15 -0.37
N ASP A 128 0.99 -49.18 -1.08
CA ASP A 128 2.13 -50.07 -0.80
C ASP A 128 2.83 -49.83 0.55
N ALA A 129 2.74 -48.62 1.12
CA ALA A 129 3.30 -48.31 2.43
C ALA A 129 2.39 -48.74 3.58
N TYR A 130 1.08 -48.84 3.32
CA TYR A 130 0.09 -49.37 4.27
C TYR A 130 0.23 -50.88 4.43
N PHE A 131 0.43 -51.61 3.33
CA PHE A 131 0.59 -53.08 3.32
C PHE A 131 1.99 -53.59 3.68
N ARG A 132 2.96 -52.70 3.97
CA ARG A 132 4.31 -53.06 4.44
C ARG A 132 4.46 -53.01 5.95
N LYS A 133 3.39 -52.71 6.69
CA LYS A 133 3.40 -52.54 8.15
C LYS A 133 2.94 -53.80 8.92
N GLU A 134 2.87 -54.93 8.23
CA GLU A 134 2.56 -56.26 8.75
C GLU A 134 3.75 -57.19 8.51
#